data_AF-A0A9X6NVK6-F1
#
_entry.id   AF-A0A9X6NVK6-F1
#
_cell.length_a   1.000
_cell.length_b   1.000
_cell.length_c   1.000
_cell.angle_alpha   90.00
_cell.angle_beta   90.00
_cell.angle_gamma   90.00
#
_symmetry.space_group_name_H-M   'P 1'
#
loop_
_entity.id
_entity.type
_entity.pdbx_description
1 polymer ?
#
loop_
_entity_poly.entity_id
_entity_poly.type
_entity_poly.pdbx_seq_one_letter_code
_entity_poly.pdbx_strand_id
1 'polypeptide(L)'
;MELDMGFAREKENPFEVGYYSSVAIAILDEEKEMIEFHNILIWKCERIFLGMPIQSNILGSKKVGELADESCYEIEEELKE
;
A
#
# COMPACT_ATOMS: atom_id res chain seq x y z
N MET A 1 13.50 13.93 17.06
CA MET A 1 12.84 13.19 15.98
C MET A 1 12.82 11.72 16.30
N GLU A 2 11.65 11.11 16.17
CA GLU A 2 11.38 9.69 16.38
C GLU A 2 10.67 9.14 15.13
N LEU A 3 10.90 7.86 14.82
CA LEU A 3 10.20 7.15 13.75
C LEU A 3 9.27 6.12 14.38
N ASP A 4 7.97 6.23 14.09
CA ASP A 4 6.99 5.18 14.41
C ASP A 4 6.63 4.44 13.12
N MET A 5 6.73 3.12 13.13
CA MET A 5 6.55 2.29 11.95
C MET A 5 5.59 1.15 12.24
N GLY A 6 4.60 1.00 11.36
CA GLY A 6 3.57 -0.03 11.47
C GLY A 6 3.41 -0.79 10.16
N PHE A 7 3.12 -2.08 10.28
CA PHE A 7 2.61 -2.85 9.14
C PHE A 7 1.08 -2.80 9.15
N ALA A 8 0.50 -2.29 8.07
CA ALA A 8 -0.94 -2.21 7.88
C ALA A 8 -1.39 -3.23 6.84
N ARG A 9 -2.55 -3.85 7.09
CA ARG A 9 -3.24 -4.70 6.11
C ARG A 9 -4.75 -4.58 6.27
N GLU A 10 -5.47 -4.54 5.15
CA GLU A 10 -6.93 -4.41 5.17
C GLU A 10 -7.65 -5.72 5.46
N LYS A 11 -7.00 -6.86 5.14
CA LYS A 11 -7.59 -8.20 5.22
C LYS A 11 -6.56 -9.22 5.69
N GLU A 12 -7.00 -10.40 6.11
CA GLU A 12 -6.10 -11.49 6.53
C GLU A 12 -5.51 -12.26 5.35
N ASN A 13 -6.31 -12.50 4.31
CA ASN A 13 -5.90 -13.29 3.17
C ASN A 13 -5.28 -12.41 2.07
N PRO A 14 -3.98 -12.56 1.74
CA PRO A 14 -3.27 -11.72 0.75
C PRO A 14 -3.81 -11.89 -0.67
N PHE A 15 -4.58 -12.95 -0.92
CA PHE A 15 -5.27 -13.15 -2.18
C PHE A 15 -6.76 -12.83 -2.04
N GLU A 16 -7.23 -12.05 -1.08
CA GLU A 16 -8.62 -11.59 -1.15
C GLU A 16 -8.71 -10.33 -2.03
N VAL A 17 -9.72 -10.23 -2.91
CA VAL A 17 -9.89 -9.00 -3.71
C VAL A 17 -10.16 -7.83 -2.77
N GLY A 18 -9.45 -6.73 -2.96
CA GLY A 18 -9.39 -5.61 -2.03
C GLY A 18 -8.48 -5.87 -0.84
N TYR A 19 -7.53 -6.80 -0.93
CA TYR A 19 -6.43 -6.87 0.03
C TYR A 19 -5.38 -5.86 -0.38
N TYR A 20 -4.96 -5.04 0.58
CA TYR A 20 -3.79 -4.18 0.48
C TYR A 20 -2.97 -4.35 1.75
N SER A 21 -1.65 -4.44 1.62
CA SER A 21 -0.73 -4.32 2.74
C SER A 21 0.33 -3.27 2.45
N SER A 22 0.68 -2.50 3.46
CA SER A 22 1.66 -1.43 3.37
C SER A 22 2.47 -1.29 4.66
N VAL A 23 3.61 -0.62 4.56
CA VAL A 23 4.34 -0.11 5.72
C VAL A 23 3.98 1.36 5.88
N ALA A 24 3.44 1.70 7.03
CA ALA A 24 3.16 3.06 7.44
C ALA A 24 4.31 3.58 8.30
N ILE A 25 4.84 4.75 7.96
CA ILE A 25 5.96 5.40 8.65
C ILE A 25 5.49 6.78 9.06
N ALA A 26 5.49 7.07 10.36
CA ALA A 26 5.25 8.40 10.89
C ALA A 26 6.55 8.96 11.45
N ILE A 27 6.86 10.19 11.08
CA ILE A 27 7.99 10.93 11.63
C ILE A 27 7.44 11.92 12.66
N LEU A 28 7.92 11.78 13.90
CA LEU A 28 7.48 12.58 15.03
C LEU A 28 8.57 13.57 15.43
N ASP A 29 8.17 14.78 15.81
CA ASP A 29 9.06 15.79 16.36
C ASP A 29 9.40 15.54 17.85
N GLU A 30 9.97 16.52 18.53
CA GLU A 30 10.32 16.41 19.96
C GLU A 30 9.10 16.44 20.90
N GLU A 31 7.97 17.00 20.45
CA GLU A 31 6.70 17.05 21.18
C GLU A 31 5.82 15.81 20.91
N LYS A 32 6.32 14.88 20.09
CA LYS A 32 5.61 13.70 19.56
C LYS A 32 4.48 14.04 18.60
N GLU A 33 4.50 15.23 18.03
CA GLU A 33 3.58 15.59 16.97
C GLU A 33 4.07 15.01 15.65
N MET A 34 3.15 14.44 14.87
CA MET A 34 3.47 13.89 13.56
C MET A 34 3.70 15.03 12.57
N ILE A 35 4.92 15.11 12.07
CA ILE A 35 5.32 16.13 11.09
C ILE A 35 5.34 15.58 9.67
N GLU A 36 5.44 14.26 9.51
CA GLU A 36 5.49 13.60 8.20
C GLU A 36 4.92 12.18 8.28
N PHE A 37 4.34 11.71 7.20
CA PHE A 37 3.75 10.37 7.10
C PHE A 37 3.91 9.79 5.71
N HIS A 38 4.40 8.55 5.64
CA HIS A 38 4.54 7.81 4.39
C HIS A 38 3.83 6.47 4.47
N ASN A 39 3.23 6.05 3.35
CA ASN A 39 2.60 4.75 3.23
C ASN A 39 3.12 4.01 1.99
N ILE A 40 4.03 3.07 2.22
CA ILE A 40 4.67 2.30 1.15
C ILE A 40 3.85 1.03 0.92
N LEU A 41 3.22 0.91 -0.26
CA LEU A 41 2.46 -0.28 -0.60
C LEU A 41 3.42 -1.46 -0.77
N ILE A 42 3.03 -2.64 -0.31
CA ILE A 42 3.80 -3.88 -0.47
C ILE A 42 3.08 -4.82 -1.40
N TRP A 43 1.79 -5.07 -1.14
CA TRP A 43 1.03 -6.07 -1.88
C TRP A 43 -0.40 -5.59 -2.06
N LYS A 44 -0.92 -5.79 -3.26
CA LYS A 44 -2.34 -5.57 -3.57
C LYS A 44 -2.92 -6.78 -4.27
N CYS A 45 -4.17 -7.10 -3.94
CA CYS A 45 -4.95 -8.07 -4.70
C CYS A 45 -6.23 -7.40 -5.20
N GLU A 46 -6.29 -7.23 -6.51
CA GLU A 46 -7.39 -6.55 -7.19
C GLU A 46 -8.06 -7.48 -8.19
N ARG A 47 -9.22 -7.02 -8.69
CA ARG A 47 -9.89 -7.66 -9.81
C ARG A 47 -9.84 -6.72 -11.00
N ILE A 48 -9.31 -7.20 -12.11
CA ILE A 48 -9.12 -6.43 -13.33
C ILE A 48 -10.11 -6.92 -14.40
N PHE A 49 -10.78 -5.99 -15.06
CA PHE A 49 -11.60 -6.26 -16.23
C PHE A 49 -11.24 -5.26 -17.32
N LEU A 50 -10.89 -5.77 -18.51
CA LEU A 50 -10.45 -4.95 -19.65
C LEU A 50 -9.32 -3.95 -19.29
N GLY A 51 -8.40 -4.37 -18.41
CA GLY A 51 -7.27 -3.56 -17.95
C GLY A 51 -7.59 -2.56 -16.83
N MET A 52 -8.84 -2.48 -16.36
CA MET A 52 -9.25 -1.58 -15.29
C MET A 52 -9.57 -2.34 -14.00
N PRO A 53 -9.18 -1.82 -12.82
CA PRO A 53 -9.58 -2.40 -11.54
C PRO A 53 -11.09 -2.20 -11.30
N ILE A 54 -11.75 -3.24 -10.80
CA ILE A 54 -13.18 -3.26 -10.47
C ILE A 54 -13.41 -3.98 -9.13
N GLN A 55 -14.43 -3.56 -8.38
CA GLN A 55 -14.82 -4.26 -7.15
C GLN A 55 -15.80 -5.41 -7.41
N SER A 56 -16.64 -5.31 -8.44
CA SER A 56 -17.68 -6.29 -8.75
C SER A 56 -17.11 -7.56 -9.39
N ASN A 57 -17.67 -8.73 -9.04
CA ASN A 57 -17.31 -10.00 -9.67
C ASN A 57 -18.06 -10.19 -10.99
N ILE A 58 -17.48 -9.70 -12.10
CA ILE A 58 -18.07 -9.79 -13.45
C ILE A 58 -17.42 -10.95 -14.23
N LEU A 59 -18.19 -11.63 -15.08
CA LEU A 59 -17.66 -12.67 -15.96
C LEU A 59 -16.57 -12.11 -16.89
N GLY A 60 -15.47 -12.83 -17.02
CA GLY A 60 -14.31 -12.39 -17.82
C GLY A 60 -13.34 -11.45 -17.07
N SER A 61 -13.66 -11.05 -15.85
CA SER A 61 -12.70 -10.39 -14.97
C SER A 61 -11.66 -11.38 -14.44
N LYS A 62 -10.47 -10.88 -14.12
CA LYS A 62 -9.34 -11.65 -13.59
C LYS A 62 -8.99 -11.13 -12.22
N LYS A 63 -8.63 -12.01 -11.31
CA LYS A 63 -8.05 -11.64 -10.02
C LYS A 63 -6.54 -11.63 -10.17
N VAL A 64 -5.92 -10.53 -9.75
CA VAL A 64 -4.48 -10.31 -9.85
C VAL A 64 -3.96 -9.95 -8.48
N GLY A 65 -2.90 -10.64 -8.04
CA GLY A 65 -2.11 -10.25 -6.88
C GLY A 65 -0.78 -9.71 -7.41
N GLU A 66 -0.40 -8.52 -6.96
CA GLU A 66 0.78 -7.81 -7.42
C GLU A 66 1.56 -7.32 -6.20
N LEU A 67 2.86 -7.63 -6.17
CA LEU A 67 3.81 -6.96 -5.29
C LEU A 67 4.00 -5.57 -5.85
N ALA A 68 3.87 -4.53 -5.02
CA ALA A 68 4.28 -3.19 -5.40
C ALA A 68 5.78 -3.25 -5.73
N ASP A 69 6.10 -3.21 -7.01
CA ASP A 69 7.48 -3.28 -7.53
C ASP A 69 8.08 -1.87 -7.53
N GLU A 70 7.91 -1.16 -6.41
CA GLU A 70 8.48 0.16 -6.21
C GLU A 70 9.97 0.00 -5.96
N SER A 71 10.77 0.63 -6.82
CA SER A 71 12.21 0.71 -6.64
C SER A 71 12.54 1.57 -5.43
N CYS A 72 13.71 1.36 -4.81
CA CYS A 72 14.19 2.24 -3.75
C CYS A 72 14.26 3.71 -4.18
N TYR A 73 14.45 3.97 -5.48
CA TYR A 73 14.45 5.32 -6.03
C TYR A 73 13.06 5.96 -6.01
N GLU A 74 12.02 5.22 -6.40
CA GLU A 74 10.63 5.70 -6.34
C GLU A 74 10.23 5.97 -4.88
N ILE A 75 10.59 5.07 -3.97
CA ILE A 75 10.38 5.28 -2.53
C ILE A 75 11.14 6.52 -2.03
N GLU A 76 12.41 6.70 -2.41
CA GLU A 76 13.20 7.89 -2.03
C GLU A 76 12.64 9.20 -2.59
N GLU A 77 11.99 9.18 -3.76
CA GLU A 77 11.30 10.36 -4.31
C GLU A 77 10.00 10.65 -3.55
N GLU A 78 9.20 9.63 -3.20
CA GLU A 78 7.99 9.79 -2.38
C GLU A 78 8.30 10.32 -0.97
N LEU A 79 9.49 10.01 -0.42
CA LEU A 79 9.96 10.55 0.86
C LEU A 79 10.42 12.02 0.79
N LYS A 80 10.48 12.64 -0.40
CA LYS A 80 10.88 14.05 -0.56
C LYS A 80 9.70 15.00 -0.77
N GLU A 81 8.52 14.47 -1.09
CA GLU A 81 7.26 15.23 -1.25
C GLU A 81 6.55 15.42 0.10
#